data_AF-A0A2E9U3H9-F1
#
_entry.id   AF-A0A2E9U3H9-F1
#
_cell.length_a   1.000
_cell.length_b   1.000
_cell.length_c   1.000
_cell.angle_alpha   90.00
_cell.angle_beta   90.00
_cell.angle_gamma   90.00
#
_symmetry.space_group_name_H-M   'P 1'
#
loop_
_entity.id
_entity.type
_entity.pdbx_description
1 polymer ?
#
loop_
_entity_poly.entity_id
_entity_poly.type
_entity_poly.pdbx_seq_one_letter_code
_entity_poly.pdbx_strand_id
1 'polypeptide(L)'
;MVNLSSNYHGILLVWFMFIMMIGLFTVDPSITGFSVKEVKEYSQFDVEVYGNEYRTCADGSLYGECSSLIKPKFCLYGKLVDYCELCGCDAGKVCQNRECVGVE
;
A
#
# COMPACT_ATOMS: atom_id res chain seq x y z
N MET A 1 -54.22 -4.74 -25.46
CA MET A 1 -55.28 -4.30 -26.39
C MET A 1 -55.86 -3.00 -25.85
N VAL A 2 -55.58 -1.86 -26.48
CA VAL A 2 -56.15 -0.56 -26.08
C VAL A 2 -57.60 -0.54 -26.55
N ASN A 3 -58.55 -0.31 -25.65
CA ASN A 3 -59.97 -0.24 -26.02
C ASN A 3 -60.23 1.08 -26.77
N LEU A 4 -60.55 1.00 -28.05
CA LEU A 4 -60.71 2.15 -28.94
C LEU A 4 -62.01 2.94 -28.68
N SER A 5 -62.91 2.44 -27.83
CA SER A 5 -64.10 3.16 -27.37
C SER A 5 -63.86 4.02 -26.11
N SER A 6 -62.62 4.04 -25.61
CA SER A 6 -62.24 4.87 -24.47
C SER A 6 -62.14 6.35 -24.86
N ASN A 7 -62.54 7.24 -23.93
CA ASN A 7 -62.44 8.69 -24.13
C ASN A 7 -61.01 9.13 -24.44
N TYR A 8 -60.86 10.26 -25.13
CA TYR A 8 -59.56 10.83 -25.51
C TYR A 8 -58.58 10.92 -24.33
N HIS A 9 -59.07 11.33 -23.16
CA HIS A 9 -58.28 11.39 -21.92
C HIS A 9 -57.77 10.02 -21.46
N GLY A 10 -58.54 8.95 -21.64
CA GLY A 10 -58.12 7.60 -21.28
C GLY A 10 -57.02 7.07 -22.18
N ILE A 11 -57.12 7.32 -23.49
CA ILE A 11 -56.08 6.95 -24.47
C ILE A 11 -54.79 7.74 -24.19
N LEU A 12 -54.90 9.03 -23.87
CA LEU A 12 -53.77 9.89 -23.52
C LEU A 12 -53.02 9.39 -22.26
N LEU A 13 -53.76 8.98 -21.22
CA LEU A 13 -53.17 8.44 -20.00
C LEU A 13 -52.40 7.14 -20.25
N VAL A 14 -52.95 6.24 -21.07
CA VAL A 14 -52.28 4.98 -21.44
C VAL A 14 -50.97 5.26 -22.19
N TRP A 15 -50.98 6.23 -23.11
CA TRP A 15 -49.78 6.67 -23.81
C TRP A 15 -48.73 7.25 -22.86
N PHE A 16 -49.13 8.10 -21.92
CA PHE A 16 -48.22 8.68 -20.94
C PHE A 16 -47.59 7.62 -20.05
N MET A 17 -48.38 6.66 -19.56
CA MET A 17 -47.86 5.53 -18.78
C MET A 17 -46.87 4.67 -19.57
N PHE A 18 -47.14 4.45 -20.86
CA PHE A 18 -46.25 3.68 -21.73
C PHE A 18 -44.91 4.39 -21.95
N ILE A 19 -44.92 5.70 -22.19
CA ILE A 19 -43.70 6.53 -22.33
C ILE A 19 -42.88 6.52 -21.03
N MET A 20 -43.53 6.66 -19.89
CA MET A 20 -42.86 6.60 -18.57
C MET A 20 -42.23 5.23 -18.30
N MET A 21 -42.92 4.14 -18.67
CA MET A 21 -42.38 2.78 -18.56
C MET A 21 -41.14 2.60 -19.42
N ILE A 22 -41.15 3.05 -20.67
CA ILE A 22 -39.97 2.98 -21.56
C ILE A 22 -38.82 3.78 -20.96
N GLY A 23 -39.07 5.01 -20.49
CA GLY A 23 -38.05 5.86 -19.87
C GLY A 23 -37.36 5.21 -18.68
N LEU A 24 -38.09 4.43 -17.87
CA LEU A 24 -37.52 3.70 -16.73
C LEU A 24 -36.54 2.57 -17.15
N PHE A 25 -36.73 1.96 -18.31
CA PHE A 25 -35.84 0.90 -18.80
C PHE A 25 -34.63 1.44 -19.57
N THR A 26 -34.73 2.64 -20.15
CA THR A 26 -33.64 3.23 -20.96
C THR A 26 -32.70 4.13 -20.19
N VAL A 27 -33.10 4.58 -19.00
CA VAL A 27 -32.21 5.36 -18.14
C VAL A 27 -31.46 4.39 -17.25
N ASP A 28 -30.26 4.01 -17.66
CA ASP A 28 -29.29 3.47 -16.72
C ASP A 28 -29.15 4.51 -15.59
N PRO A 29 -29.38 4.14 -14.32
CA PRO A 29 -29.18 5.09 -13.24
C PRO A 29 -27.73 5.54 -13.30
N SER A 30 -27.50 6.84 -13.49
CA SER A 30 -26.17 7.42 -13.34
C SER A 30 -25.74 7.16 -11.90
N ILE A 31 -24.78 6.24 -11.75
CA ILE A 31 -24.24 5.81 -10.47
C ILE A 31 -23.48 7.02 -9.89
N THR A 32 -24.17 7.88 -9.14
CA THR A 32 -23.52 8.90 -8.31
C THR A 32 -23.05 8.32 -6.97
N GLY A 33 -23.20 7.01 -6.78
CA GLY A 33 -22.63 6.27 -5.67
C GLY A 33 -21.15 6.02 -5.89
N PHE A 34 -20.33 6.44 -4.92
CA PHE A 34 -18.95 5.99 -4.79
C PHE A 34 -18.96 4.49 -4.50
N SER A 35 -18.98 3.66 -5.55
CA SER A 35 -18.86 2.22 -5.40
C SER A 35 -17.40 1.86 -5.15
N VAL A 36 -17.06 1.64 -3.89
CA VAL A 36 -15.82 0.96 -3.52
C VAL A 36 -15.95 -0.47 -4.04
N LYS A 37 -15.12 -0.83 -5.02
CA LYS A 37 -15.03 -2.19 -5.54
C LYS A 37 -14.57 -3.08 -4.38
N GLU A 38 -15.41 -4.01 -3.92
CA GLU A 38 -14.96 -5.06 -3.00
C GLU A 38 -13.91 -5.91 -3.72
N VAL A 39 -12.66 -5.76 -3.33
CA VAL A 39 -11.56 -6.63 -3.73
C VAL A 39 -11.76 -7.97 -3.00
N LYS A 40 -12.40 -8.93 -3.65
CA LYS A 40 -12.46 -10.32 -3.21
C LYS A 40 -11.18 -11.05 -3.62
N GLU A 41 -10.07 -10.71 -2.99
CA GLU A 41 -8.85 -11.50 -3.08
C GLU A 41 -7.99 -11.30 -1.83
N TYR A 42 -8.38 -11.96 -0.74
CA TYR A 42 -7.45 -12.24 0.36
C TYR A 42 -6.88 -13.64 0.12
N SER A 43 -5.79 -13.69 -0.64
CA SER A 43 -4.64 -14.56 -0.33
C SER A 43 -3.43 -14.11 -1.13
N GLN A 44 -3.05 -12.85 -0.97
CA GLN A 44 -1.64 -12.56 -0.88
C GLN A 44 -1.50 -11.48 0.16
N PHE A 45 -0.74 -11.78 1.19
CA PHE A 45 -0.09 -10.78 2.01
C PHE A 45 0.94 -10.09 1.10
N ASP A 46 0.47 -9.40 0.06
CA ASP A 46 1.20 -8.30 -0.53
C ASP A 46 0.97 -7.15 0.44
N VAL A 47 1.63 -7.25 1.59
CA VAL A 47 2.23 -6.05 2.12
C VAL A 47 3.06 -5.56 0.96
N GLU A 48 2.61 -4.49 0.30
CA GLU A 48 3.53 -3.58 -0.35
C GLU A 48 4.46 -3.13 0.78
N VAL A 49 5.48 -3.94 1.03
CA VAL A 49 6.61 -3.57 1.85
C VAL A 49 7.24 -2.51 0.98
N TYR A 50 6.75 -1.28 1.11
CA TYR A 50 7.49 -0.09 0.79
C TYR A 50 8.92 -0.38 1.21
N GLY A 51 9.79 -0.53 0.22
CA GLY A 51 10.94 -1.43 0.24
C GLY A 51 11.52 -1.59 1.64
N ASN A 52 11.66 -2.83 2.10
CA ASN A 52 12.62 -3.05 3.16
C ASN A 52 14.01 -2.83 2.54
N GLU A 53 14.38 -1.56 2.49
CA GLU A 53 15.72 -0.98 2.45
C GLU A 53 16.64 -1.58 3.54
N TYR A 54 16.22 -2.62 4.25
CA TYR A 54 17.00 -3.41 5.22
C TYR A 54 18.17 -4.18 4.61
N ARG A 55 18.42 -4.04 3.31
CA ARG A 55 19.70 -4.46 2.71
C ARG A 55 20.80 -3.45 2.92
N THR A 56 20.50 -2.20 3.23
CA THR A 56 21.49 -1.14 3.31
C THR A 56 21.30 -0.33 4.57
N CYS A 57 22.39 -0.03 5.26
CA CYS A 57 22.37 0.84 6.43
C CYS A 57 22.48 2.32 6.05
N ALA A 58 22.27 3.21 7.02
CA ALA A 58 22.30 4.67 6.80
C ALA A 58 23.64 5.21 6.25
N ASP A 59 24.72 4.46 6.42
CA ASP A 59 26.06 4.75 5.90
C ASP A 59 26.33 4.14 4.51
N GLY A 60 25.37 3.42 3.94
CA GLY A 60 25.50 2.75 2.65
C GLY A 60 26.06 1.32 2.72
N SER A 61 26.42 0.81 3.91
CA SER A 61 26.90 -0.57 4.05
C SER A 61 25.80 -1.58 3.83
N LEU A 62 26.13 -2.72 3.22
CA LEU A 62 25.17 -3.78 2.98
C LEU A 62 24.92 -4.63 4.24
N TYR A 63 23.75 -5.26 4.30
CA TYR A 63 23.40 -6.19 5.37
C TYR A 63 24.46 -7.29 5.48
N GLY A 64 24.97 -7.49 6.69
CA GLY A 64 26.04 -8.45 6.94
C GLY A 64 27.46 -7.90 6.73
N GLU A 65 27.60 -6.62 6.37
CA GLU A 65 28.89 -5.96 6.23
C GLU A 65 29.19 -4.99 7.37
N CYS A 66 30.48 -4.78 7.61
CA CYS A 66 30.96 -3.72 8.48
C CYS A 66 30.86 -2.36 7.80
N SER A 67 30.59 -1.33 8.60
CA SER A 67 30.64 0.05 8.16
C SER A 67 32.06 0.42 7.75
N SER A 68 32.22 0.89 6.52
CA SER A 68 33.51 1.43 6.06
C SER A 68 33.76 2.85 6.59
N LEU A 69 32.71 3.56 6.97
CA LEU A 69 32.79 4.94 7.45
C LEU A 69 32.86 5.03 8.98
N ILE A 70 32.19 4.13 9.70
CA ILE A 70 31.97 4.24 11.15
C ILE A 70 32.36 2.92 11.83
N LYS A 71 33.59 2.79 12.29
CA LYS A 71 33.99 1.65 13.14
C LYS A 71 33.51 1.88 14.58
N PRO A 72 33.01 0.86 15.30
CA PRO A 72 32.93 -0.57 14.97
C PRO A 72 31.54 -1.01 14.46
N LYS A 73 30.85 -0.19 13.68
CA LYS A 73 29.45 -0.47 13.33
C LYS A 73 29.34 -1.62 12.34
N PHE A 74 28.34 -2.47 12.56
CA PHE A 74 27.95 -3.59 11.71
C PHE A 74 26.52 -3.39 11.24
N CYS A 75 26.27 -3.63 9.96
CA CYS A 75 24.94 -3.47 9.40
C CYS A 75 24.09 -4.72 9.64
N LEU A 76 23.18 -4.64 10.61
CA LEU A 76 22.26 -5.71 10.97
C LEU A 76 20.83 -5.22 10.81
N TYR A 77 20.10 -5.82 9.87
CA TYR A 77 18.71 -5.49 9.57
C TYR A 77 18.54 -3.96 9.41
N GLY A 78 19.24 -3.35 8.45
CA GLY A 78 19.17 -1.90 8.18
C GLY A 78 19.61 -0.97 9.31
N LYS A 79 20.12 -1.51 10.43
CA LYS A 79 20.59 -0.74 11.58
C LYS A 79 22.08 -0.98 11.82
N LEU A 80 22.77 0.08 12.16
CA LEU A 80 24.18 0.05 12.55
C LEU A 80 24.28 -0.26 14.04
N VAL A 81 24.76 -1.46 14.36
CA VAL A 81 24.98 -1.94 15.74
C VAL A 81 26.48 -2.01 16.03
N ASP A 82 26.88 -1.78 17.28
CA ASP A 82 28.30 -1.90 17.66
C ASP A 82 28.72 -3.38 17.70
N TYR A 83 29.74 -3.72 16.91
CA TYR A 83 30.22 -5.09 16.78
C TYR A 83 31.73 -5.14 16.53
N CYS A 84 32.51 -4.61 17.48
CA CYS A 84 33.96 -4.49 17.34
C CYS A 84 34.71 -5.82 17.27
N GLU A 85 34.11 -6.91 17.76
CA GLU A 85 34.67 -8.26 17.65
C GLU A 85 34.83 -8.69 16.18
N LEU A 86 33.93 -8.21 15.31
CA LEU A 86 33.94 -8.51 13.87
C LEU A 86 34.54 -7.36 13.04
N CYS A 87 34.14 -6.12 13.33
CA CYS A 87 34.50 -4.96 12.50
C CYS A 87 35.77 -4.23 12.93
N GLY A 88 36.31 -4.57 14.10
CA GLY A 88 37.48 -3.93 14.67
C GLY A 88 37.24 -2.50 15.14
N CYS A 89 38.26 -1.94 15.79
CA CYS A 89 38.28 -0.57 16.29
C CYS A 89 39.27 0.30 15.52
N ASP A 90 39.14 1.62 15.67
CA ASP A 90 40.15 2.57 15.21
C ASP A 90 41.48 2.41 15.96
N ALA A 91 42.56 2.96 15.38
CA ALA A 91 43.88 2.92 15.99
C ALA A 91 43.86 3.55 17.41
N GLY A 92 44.46 2.85 18.37
CA GLY A 92 44.50 3.29 19.78
C GLY A 92 43.25 2.97 20.59
N LYS A 93 42.27 2.25 20.02
CA LYS A 93 41.10 1.74 20.74
C LYS A 93 41.11 0.22 20.79
N VAL A 94 40.61 -0.33 21.89
CA VAL A 94 40.41 -1.78 22.08
C VAL A 94 38.93 -2.11 22.15
N CYS A 95 38.58 -3.30 21.67
CA CYS A 95 37.23 -3.82 21.74
C CYS A 95 36.96 -4.34 23.15
N GLN A 96 36.03 -3.70 23.87
CA GLN A 96 35.57 -4.11 25.19
C GLN A 96 34.05 -4.07 25.23
N ASN A 97 33.40 -5.18 25.58
CA ASN A 97 31.93 -5.28 25.62
C ASN A 97 31.24 -4.87 24.31
N ARG A 98 31.80 -5.22 23.15
CA ARG A 98 31.33 -4.84 21.80
C ARG A 98 31.45 -3.35 21.44
N GLU A 99 32.03 -2.54 22.33
CA GLU A 99 32.33 -1.13 22.11
C GLU A 99 33.83 -0.89 21.97
N CYS A 100 34.20 0.19 21.28
CA CYS A 100 35.60 0.60 21.15
C CYS A 100 35.95 1.63 22.22
N VAL A 101 36.76 1.22 23.20
CA VAL A 101 37.26 2.08 24.29
C VAL A 101 38.70 2.51 24.02
N GLY A 102 39.06 3.74 24.40
CA GLY A 102 40.44 4.23 24.27
C GLY A 102 41.38 3.47 25.20
N VAL A 103 42.58 3.15 24.71
CA VAL A 103 43.66 2.65 25.55
C VAL A 103 44.38 3.88 26.11
N GLU A 104 44.08 4.23 27.36
CA GLU A 104 44.87 5.21 28.13
C GLU A 104 46.19 4.61 28.61
#